data_AF-A0A962RIH0-F1
#
_entry.id   AF-A0A962RIH0-F1
#
_cell.length_a   1.000
_cell.length_b   1.000
_cell.length_c   1.000
_cell.angle_alpha   90.00
_cell.angle_beta   90.00
_cell.angle_gamma   90.00
#
_symmetry.space_group_name_H-M   'P 1'
#
loop_
_entity.id
_entity.type
_entity.pdbx_description
1 polymer ?
#
loop_
_entity_poly.entity_id
_entity_poly.type
_entity_poly.pdbx_seq_one_letter_code
_entity_poly.pdbx_strand_id
1 'polypeptide(L)' 'MIQTQARSEQPRRRPAGDFDVIIIGAGISGLYQLHRLRELGLNVRIFEAGSDVGGTWYWNRYP' A
#
# COMPACT_ATOMS: atom_id res chain seq x y z
N MET A 1 0.00 -40.51 26.96
CA MET A 1 -0.78 -39.90 25.86
C MET A 1 -0.93 -38.41 26.18
N ILE A 2 0.01 -37.58 25.71
CA ILE A 2 0.03 -36.13 25.99
C ILE A 2 -0.51 -35.47 24.72
N GLN A 3 -1.66 -34.80 24.82
CA GLN A 3 -2.24 -34.08 23.69
C GLN A 3 -1.52 -32.74 23.51
N THR A 4 -0.67 -32.63 22.50
CA THR A 4 -0.09 -31.36 22.04
C THR A 4 -1.16 -30.58 21.28
N GLN A 5 -1.79 -29.60 21.93
CA GLN A 5 -2.63 -28.64 21.21
C GLN A 5 -1.73 -27.64 20.48
N ALA A 6 -1.75 -27.69 19.15
CA ALA A 6 -1.11 -26.68 18.31
C ALA A 6 -1.85 -25.34 18.49
N ARG A 7 -1.14 -24.37 19.07
CA ARG A 7 -1.63 -23.00 19.21
C ARG A 7 -1.74 -22.38 17.82
N SER A 8 -2.95 -22.17 17.32
CA SER A 8 -3.17 -21.48 16.05
C SER A 8 -2.69 -20.02 16.17
N GLU A 9 -1.61 -19.66 15.49
CA GLU A 9 -1.22 -18.26 15.31
C GLU A 9 -2.26 -17.59 14.40
N GLN A 10 -3.12 -16.76 14.98
CA GLN A 10 -3.96 -15.87 14.18
C GLN A 10 -3.07 -14.79 13.55
N PRO A 11 -3.27 -14.44 12.27
CA PRO A 11 -2.53 -13.35 11.66
C PRO A 11 -2.77 -12.08 12.49
N ARG A 12 -1.69 -11.47 12.95
CA ARG A 12 -1.75 -10.27 13.79
C ARG A 12 -2.46 -9.19 13.01
N ARG A 13 -3.70 -8.87 13.41
CA ARG A 13 -4.46 -7.76 12.82
C ARG A 13 -3.65 -6.49 13.04
N ARG A 14 -3.14 -5.90 11.94
CA ARG A 14 -2.39 -4.65 12.00
C ARG A 14 -3.30 -3.52 12.53
N PRO A 15 -2.83 -2.66 13.44
CA PRO A 15 -3.54 -1.45 13.82
C PRO A 15 -3.90 -0.62 12.60
N ALA A 16 -5.01 0.12 12.67
CA ALA A 16 -5.33 1.08 11.62
C ALA A 16 -4.20 2.12 11.51
N GLY A 17 -3.62 2.27 10.32
CA GLY A 17 -2.51 3.20 10.09
C GLY A 17 -1.11 2.59 10.10
N ASP A 18 -0.98 1.29 10.40
CA ASP A 18 0.30 0.59 10.36
C ASP A 18 0.66 0.18 8.92
N PHE A 19 1.59 0.89 8.29
CA PHE A 19 2.06 0.66 6.92
C PHE A 19 3.56 0.41 6.88
N ASP A 20 3.99 -0.53 6.05
CA ASP A 20 5.41 -0.80 5.83
C ASP A 20 6.02 0.32 4.95
N VAL A 21 5.24 0.89 4.03
CA VAL A 21 5.66 1.98 3.13
C VAL A 21 4.52 2.96 2.87
N ILE A 22 4.85 4.26 2.89
CA ILE A 22 3.98 5.34 2.42
C ILE A 22 4.57 5.97 1.16
N ILE A 23 3.76 6.12 0.12
CA ILE A 23 4.11 6.79 -1.14
C ILE A 23 3.35 8.12 -1.21
N ILE A 24 4.03 9.19 -1.61
CA ILE A 24 3.42 10.50 -1.85
C ILE A 24 3.43 10.79 -3.36
N GLY A 25 2.24 11.01 -3.93
CA GLY A 25 1.98 11.28 -5.34
C GLY A 25 1.62 10.03 -6.14
N ALA A 26 0.44 10.02 -6.78
CA ALA A 26 -0.08 8.97 -7.65
C ALA A 26 0.13 9.28 -9.14
N GLY A 27 1.34 9.74 -9.49
CA GLY A 27 1.84 9.74 -10.86
C GLY A 27 2.37 8.37 -11.29
N ILE A 28 2.95 8.28 -12.49
CA ILE A 28 3.48 7.02 -13.05
C ILE A 28 4.45 6.31 -12.10
N SER A 29 5.40 7.06 -11.51
CA SER A 29 6.38 6.51 -10.57
C SER A 29 5.72 6.00 -9.28
N GLY A 30 4.74 6.72 -8.73
CA GLY A 30 4.04 6.31 -7.51
C GLY A 30 3.17 5.06 -7.73
N LEU A 31 2.46 5.00 -8.85
CA LEU A 31 1.66 3.84 -9.22
C LEU A 31 2.53 2.60 -9.48
N TYR A 32 3.66 2.75 -10.17
CA TYR A 32 4.58 1.64 -10.40
C TYR A 32 5.22 1.15 -9.10
N GLN A 33 5.65 2.06 -8.21
CA GLN A 33 6.14 1.70 -6.89
C GLN A 33 5.09 0.95 -6.07
N LEU A 34 3.84 1.45 -6.05
CA LEU A 34 2.73 0.79 -5.35
C LEU A 34 2.52 -0.64 -5.88
N HIS A 35 2.53 -0.81 -7.20
CA HIS A 35 2.38 -2.13 -7.83
C HIS A 35 3.51 -3.09 -7.40
N ARG A 36 4.77 -2.67 -7.53
CA ARG A 36 5.93 -3.52 -7.19
C ARG A 36 6.01 -3.85 -5.71
N LEU A 37 5.71 -2.90 -4.82
CA LEU A 37 5.77 -3.15 -3.38
C LEU A 37 4.62 -4.07 -2.90
N ARG A 38 3.46 -4.03 -3.57
CA ARG A 38 2.39 -5.00 -3.33
C ARG A 38 2.77 -6.41 -3.77
N GLU A 39 3.50 -6.57 -4.88
CA GLU A 39 4.04 -7.87 -5.31
C GLU A 39 5.05 -8.44 -4.31
N LEU A 40 5.74 -7.57 -3.55
CA LEU A 40 6.61 -7.97 -2.45
C LEU A 40 5.87 -8.31 -1.15
N GLY A 41 4.52 -8.23 -1.13
CA GLY A 41 3.70 -8.54 0.04
C GLY A 41 3.70 -7.45 1.13
N LEU A 42 4.18 -6.24 0.82
CA LEU A 42 4.22 -5.14 1.77
C LEU A 42 2.84 -4.46 1.89
N ASN A 43 2.50 -4.02 3.10
CA ASN A 43 1.33 -3.19 3.36
C ASN A 43 1.62 -1.73 3.01
N VAL A 44 1.26 -1.33 1.80
CA VAL A 44 1.59 -0.02 1.24
C VAL A 44 0.37 0.85 1.03
N ARG A 45 0.50 2.14 1.34
CA ARG A 45 -0.50 3.16 1.04
C ARG A 45 0.11 4.32 0.25
N ILE A 46 -0.66 4.82 -0.71
CA ILE A 46 -0.33 6.00 -1.50
C ILE A 46 -1.27 7.15 -1.11
N PHE A 47 -0.74 8.36 -1.06
CA PHE A 47 -1.52 9.59 -0.90
C PHE A 47 -1.26 10.50 -2.09
N GLU A 48 -2.32 11.02 -2.71
CA GLU A 48 -2.28 11.97 -3.81
C GLU A 48 -3.01 13.25 -3.39
N ALA A 49 -2.48 14.40 -3.80
CA ALA A 49 -3.09 15.70 -3.52
C ALA A 49 -4.29 15.96 -4.46
N GLY A 50 -4.26 15.41 -5.67
CA GLY A 50 -5.37 15.44 -6.63
C GLY A 50 -6.51 14.53 -6.22
N SER A 51 -7.68 14.75 -6.82
CA SER A 51 -8.85 13.89 -6.58
C SER A 51 -8.79 12.58 -7.39
N ASP A 52 -7.81 12.43 -8.27
CA ASP A 52 -7.57 11.23 -9.07
C ASP A 52 -6.07 11.05 -9.36
N VAL A 53 -5.71 9.90 -9.92
CA VAL A 53 -4.34 9.56 -10.31
C VAL A 53 -3.91 10.29 -11.58
N GLY A 54 -2.60 10.27 -11.86
CA GLY A 54 -2.03 10.76 -13.13
C GLY A 54 -0.84 11.69 -12.95
N GLY A 55 -0.65 12.24 -11.75
CA GLY A 55 0.47 13.15 -11.45
C GLY A 55 0.48 14.35 -12.38
N THR A 56 1.56 14.56 -13.12
CA THR A 56 1.69 15.68 -14.06
C THR A 56 0.54 15.74 -15.08
N TRP A 57 0.02 14.61 -15.54
CA TRP A 57 -1.11 14.55 -16.50
C TRP A 57 -2.47 14.87 -15.88
N TYR A 58 -2.60 14.67 -14.57
CA TYR A 58 -3.80 15.10 -13.85
C TYR A 58 -3.81 16.63 -13.70
N TRP A 59 -2.67 17.23 -13.36
CA TRP A 59 -2.56 18.65 -13.07
C TRP A 59 -2.40 19.54 -14.31
N ASN A 60 -1.68 19.09 -15.34
CA ASN A 60 -1.37 19.88 -16.53
C ASN A 60 -2.41 19.64 -17.63
N ARG A 61 -3.47 20.45 -17.65
CA ARG A 61 -4.54 20.42 -18.66
C ARG A 61 -4.66 21.78 -19.35
N TYR A 62 -3.60 22.18 -20.04
CA TYR A 62 -3.60 23.41 -20.83
C TYR A 62 -4.35 23.16 -22.15
N PRO A 63 -5.03 24.19 -22.71
CA PRO A 63 -5.64 24.12 -24.04
C PRO A 63 -4.59 23.97 -25.15
#